data_AF-A0A1Y5NFD0-F1
#
_entry.id   AF-A0A1Y5NFD0-F1
#
_cell.length_a   1.000
_cell.length_b   1.000
_cell.length_c   1.000
_cell.angle_alpha   90.00
_cell.angle_beta   90.00
_cell.angle_gamma   90.00
#
_symmetry.space_group_name_H-M   'P 1'
#
loop_
_entity.id
_entity.type
_entity.pdbx_description
1 polymer ?
#
loop_
_entity_poly.entity_id
_entity_poly.type
_entity_poly.pdbx_seq_one_letter_code
_entity_poly.pdbx_strand_id
1 'polypeptide(L)'
;MIGMLVTEETPQIAQILQKAVQEIKRINPHARVEFVDYNDYYINKENEQNLKELIAKHRRGELKYCTLDDVIAETDTIIEGKI
;
A
#
# COMPACT_ATOMS: atom_id res chain seq x y z
N MET A 1 -10.35 20.44 7.03
CA MET A 1 -11.64 20.08 6.42
C MET A 1 -11.82 18.59 6.60
N ILE A 2 -12.89 18.12 7.27
CA ILE A 2 -13.18 16.68 7.35
C ILE A 2 -13.93 16.36 6.06
N GLY A 3 -13.33 15.55 5.18
CA GLY A 3 -14.01 15.07 3.98
C GLY A 3 -15.32 14.39 4.38
N MET A 4 -16.41 14.73 3.70
CA MET A 4 -17.70 14.10 3.94
C MET A 4 -17.66 12.68 3.39
N LEU A 5 -17.72 11.68 4.29
CA LEU A 5 -17.74 10.28 3.90
C LEU A 5 -19.12 9.93 3.34
N VAL A 6 -19.17 9.47 2.10
CA VAL A 6 -20.40 9.08 1.39
C VAL A 6 -20.29 7.59 1.05
N THR A 7 -21.28 6.81 1.48
CA THR A 7 -21.42 5.39 1.12
C THR A 7 -22.82 5.22 0.55
N GLU A 8 -22.93 5.14 -0.77
CA GLU A 8 -24.22 5.18 -1.49
C GLU A 8 -25.12 3.98 -1.15
N GLU A 9 -24.53 2.80 -0.95
CA GLU A 9 -25.28 1.56 -0.69
C GLU A 9 -25.66 1.38 0.79
N THR A 10 -24.95 2.04 1.72
CA THR A 10 -25.08 1.81 3.17
C THR A 10 -24.92 3.09 3.98
N PRO A 11 -25.84 4.07 3.87
CA PRO A 11 -25.72 5.39 4.49
C PRO A 11 -25.56 5.36 6.03
N GLN A 12 -26.02 4.30 6.70
CA GLN A 12 -25.83 4.12 8.14
C GLN A 12 -24.35 3.97 8.52
N ILE A 13 -23.54 3.32 7.68
CA ILE A 13 -22.10 3.15 7.90
C ILE A 13 -21.40 4.50 7.87
N ALA A 14 -21.74 5.36 6.90
CA ALA A 14 -21.21 6.71 6.82
C ALA A 14 -21.46 7.52 8.10
N GLN A 15 -22.67 7.43 8.66
CA GLN A 15 -23.03 8.13 9.89
C GLN A 15 -22.24 7.63 11.11
N ILE A 16 -22.03 6.32 11.22
CA ILE A 16 -21.26 5.71 12.32
C ILE A 16 -19.81 6.20 12.26
N LEU A 17 -19.18 6.15 11.08
CA LEU A 17 -17.80 6.59 10.89
C LEU A 17 -17.65 8.09 11.17
N GLN A 18 -18.57 8.92 10.69
CA GLN A 18 -18.57 10.36 10.97
C GLN A 18 -18.65 10.67 12.46
N LYS A 19 -19.52 9.98 13.21
CA LYS A 19 -19.61 10.13 14.67
C LYS A 19 -18.32 9.72 15.37
N ALA A 20 -17.70 8.62 14.95
CA ALA A 20 -16.42 8.17 15.49
C ALA A 20 -15.30 9.20 15.26
N VAL A 21 -15.20 9.78 14.04
CA VAL A 21 -14.23 10.84 13.74
C VAL A 21 -14.45 12.08 14.61
N GLN A 22 -15.71 12.47 14.83
CA GLN A 22 -16.04 13.60 15.69
C GLN A 22 -15.62 13.38 17.14
N GLU A 23 -15.89 12.21 17.71
CA GLU A 23 -15.47 11.87 19.07
C GLU A 23 -13.94 11.82 19.21
N ILE A 24 -13.23 11.24 18.24
CA ILE A 24 -11.75 11.22 18.21
C ILE A 24 -11.20 12.65 18.24
N LYS A 25 -11.76 13.55 17.42
CA LYS A 25 -11.32 14.95 17.39
C LYS A 25 -11.71 15.75 18.62
N ARG A 26 -12.80 15.39 19.29
CA ARG A 26 -13.19 15.98 20.57
C ARG A 26 -12.16 15.66 21.66
N ILE A 27 -11.64 14.43 21.67
CA ILE A 27 -10.62 13.98 22.62
C ILE A 27 -9.23 14.53 22.25
N ASN A 28 -8.87 14.47 20.97
CA ASN A 28 -7.60 14.98 20.46
C ASN A 28 -7.82 15.82 19.18
N PRO A 29 -7.83 17.16 19.30
CA PRO A 29 -8.03 18.06 18.16
C PRO A 29 -6.98 17.92 17.04
N HIS A 30 -5.80 17.36 17.35
CA HIS A 30 -4.71 17.16 16.39
C HIS A 30 -4.75 15.79 15.71
N ALA A 31 -5.66 14.91 16.10
CA ALA A 31 -5.81 13.61 15.47
C ALA A 31 -6.20 13.74 13.99
N ARG A 32 -5.46 13.03 13.14
CA ARG A 32 -5.73 12.91 11.71
C ARG A 32 -6.41 11.57 11.46
N VAL A 33 -7.47 11.60 10.66
CA VAL A 33 -8.16 10.40 10.18
C VAL A 33 -7.99 10.38 8.68
N GLU A 34 -7.42 9.30 8.17
CA GLU A 34 -7.19 9.05 6.75
C GLU A 34 -8.07 7.89 6.31
N PHE A 35 -8.79 8.09 5.22
CA PHE A 35 -9.56 7.03 4.58
C PHE A 35 -8.70 6.52 3.43
N VAL A 36 -8.21 5.29 3.55
CA VAL A 36 -7.45 4.63 2.51
C VAL A 36 -8.39 3.63 1.84
N ASP A 37 -8.71 3.87 0.58
CA ASP A 37 -9.30 2.84 -0.26
C ASP A 37 -8.18 1.89 -0.67
N TYR A 38 -8.19 0.69 -0.10
CA TYR A 38 -7.21 -0.35 -0.45
C TYR A 38 -7.39 -0.84 -1.89
N ASN A 39 -8.50 -0.57 -2.57
CA ASN A 39 -8.65 -0.85 -4.00
C ASN A 39 -7.83 0.12 -4.87
N ASP A 40 -7.61 1.36 -4.43
CA ASP A 40 -6.74 2.33 -5.12
C ASP A 40 -5.25 2.03 -4.90
N TYR A 41 -4.91 1.29 -3.84
CA TYR A 41 -3.57 0.75 -3.60
C TYR A 41 -3.29 -0.55 -4.38
N TYR A 42 -4.29 -1.12 -5.05
CA TYR A 42 -4.20 -2.42 -5.69
C TYR A 42 -4.02 -2.28 -7.20
N ILE A 43 -2.75 -2.29 -7.61
CA ILE A 43 -2.29 -2.67 -8.95
C ILE A 43 -2.72 -1.67 -10.04
N ASN A 44 -1.89 -0.65 -10.32
CA ASN A 44 -1.98 0.02 -11.61
C ASN A 44 -1.80 -1.03 -12.74
N LYS A 45 -2.36 -0.82 -13.93
CA LYS A 45 -2.28 -1.81 -15.03
C LYS A 45 -0.85 -2.31 -15.32
N GLU A 46 0.13 -1.46 -15.07
CA GLU A 46 1.55 -1.77 -15.18
C GLU A 46 2.00 -2.81 -14.15
N ASN A 47 1.63 -2.67 -12.88
CA ASN A 47 1.87 -3.66 -11.83
C ASN A 47 1.15 -4.99 -12.13
N GLU A 48 -0.03 -4.95 -12.77
CA GLU A 48 -0.75 -6.16 -13.16
C GLU A 48 0.03 -6.91 -14.23
N GLN A 49 0.55 -6.18 -15.20
CA GLN A 49 1.37 -6.72 -16.27
C GLN A 49 2.71 -7.24 -15.74
N ASN A 50 3.35 -6.50 -14.83
CA ASN A 50 4.59 -6.91 -14.17
C ASN A 50 4.39 -8.22 -13.38
N LEU A 51 3.27 -8.35 -12.66
CA LEU A 51 2.94 -9.57 -11.93
C LEU A 51 2.69 -10.76 -12.88
N LYS A 52 1.97 -10.55 -13.98
CA LYS A 52 1.77 -11.58 -15.03
C LYS A 52 3.11 -12.03 -15.62
N GLU A 53 4.01 -11.09 -15.89
CA GLU A 53 5.33 -11.40 -16.41
C GLU A 53 6.20 -12.17 -15.40
N LEU A 54 6.19 -11.77 -14.12
CA LEU A 54 6.90 -12.46 -13.04
C LEU A 54 6.43 -13.92 -12.90
N ILE A 55 5.12 -14.15 -12.90
CA ILE A 55 4.54 -15.50 -12.85
C ILE A 55 4.95 -16.31 -14.09
N ALA A 56 4.95 -15.69 -15.27
CA ALA A 56 5.35 -16.36 -16.50
C ALA A 56 6.85 -16.72 -16.49
N LYS A 57 7.72 -15.83 -16.01
CA LYS A 57 9.16 -16.09 -15.82
C LYS A 57 9.41 -17.21 -14.80
N HIS A 58 8.64 -17.25 -13.72
CA HIS A 58 8.72 -18.34 -12.73
C HIS A 58 8.45 -19.69 -13.39
N ARG A 59 7.36 -19.79 -14.17
CA ARG A 59 6.97 -21.03 -14.88
C ARG A 59 8.00 -21.46 -15.93
N ARG A 60 8.72 -20.51 -16.54
CA ARG A 60 9.81 -20.79 -17.48
C ARG A 60 11.15 -21.08 -16.82
N GLY A 61 11.25 -20.98 -15.48
CA GLY A 61 12.50 -21.16 -14.75
C GLY A 61 13.52 -20.02 -14.95
N GLU A 62 13.04 -18.83 -15.32
CA GLU A 62 13.89 -17.68 -15.65
C GLU A 62 14.15 -16.76 -14.44
N LEU A 63 13.48 -16.99 -13.31
CA LEU A 63 13.68 -16.20 -12.10
C LEU A 63 14.95 -16.64 -11.37
N LYS A 64 15.82 -15.67 -11.09
CA LYS A 64 16.91 -15.82 -10.12
C LYS A 64 16.39 -15.44 -8.74
N TYR A 65 16.60 -16.32 -7.77
CA TYR A 65 16.29 -16.07 -6.37
C TYR A 65 17.58 -15.69 -5.66
N CYS A 66 17.51 -14.69 -4.81
CA CYS A 66 18.59 -14.32 -3.91
C CYS A 66 18.11 -14.41 -2.47
N THR A 67 19.04 -14.62 -1.56
CA THR A 67 18.82 -14.51 -0.11
C THR A 67 18.92 -13.05 0.33
N LEU A 68 18.46 -12.75 1.54
CA LEU A 68 18.65 -11.42 2.12
C LEU A 68 20.14 -11.06 2.24
N ASP A 69 20.99 -12.04 2.56
CA ASP A 69 22.44 -11.84 2.68
C ASP A 69 23.07 -11.46 1.33
N ASP A 70 22.60 -12.06 0.22
CA ASP A 70 23.05 -11.68 -1.13
C ASP A 70 22.70 -10.22 -1.44
N VAL A 71 21.50 -9.78 -1.05
CA VAL A 71 21.06 -8.39 -1.24
C VAL A 71 21.89 -7.43 -0.40
N ILE A 72 22.18 -7.78 0.85
CA ILE A 72 23.02 -6.97 1.73
C ILE A 72 24.43 -6.84 1.14
N ALA A 73 25.04 -7.94 0.72
CA ALA A 73 26.37 -7.95 0.12
C ALA A 73 26.47 -7.12 -1.18
N GLU A 74 25.46 -7.19 -2.04
CA GLU A 74 25.40 -6.38 -3.27
C GLU A 74 25.22 -4.88 -2.93
N THR A 75 24.37 -4.58 -1.96
CA THR A 75 24.13 -3.20 -1.51
C THR A 75 25.39 -2.59 -0.88
N ASP A 76 26.11 -3.34 -0.06
CA ASP A 76 27.39 -2.92 0.53
C ASP A 76 28.44 -2.68 -0.56
N THR A 77 28.49 -3.52 -1.60
CA THR A 77 29.40 -3.34 -2.75
C THR A 77 29.10 -2.04 -3.52
N ILE A 78 27.83 -1.70 -3.70
CA ILE A 78 27.38 -0.45 -4.34
C ILE A 78 27.77 0.76 -3.46
N ILE A 79 27.51 0.69 -2.16
CA ILE A 79 27.79 1.77 -1.19
C ILE A 79 29.31 2.01 -1.05
N GLU A 80 30.11 0.94 -1.08
CA GLU A 80 31.58 1.01 -1.04
C GLU A 80 32.20 1.47 -2.37
N GLY A 81 31.39 1.72 -3.42
CA GLY A 81 31.86 2.25 -4.70
C GLY A 81 32.76 1.28 -5.49
N LYS A 82 32.59 -0.02 -5.30
CA LYS A 82 33.41 -1.08 -5.92
C LYS A 82 32.86 -1.59 -7.25
N ILE A 83 32.11 -0.76 -7.98
CA ILE A 83 31.51 -1.11 -9.28
C ILE A 83 32.20 -0.33 -10.41
#